data_AF-A0A561W9Z1-F1
#
_entry.id   AF-A0A561W9Z1-F1
#
_cell.length_a   1.000
_cell.length_b   1.000
_cell.length_c   1.000
_cell.angle_alpha   90.00
_cell.angle_beta   90.00
_cell.angle_gamma   90.00
#
_symmetry.space_group_name_H-M   'P 1'
#
loop_
_entity.id
_entity.type
_entity.pdbx_description
1 polymer ?
#
loop_
_entity_poly.entity_id
_entity_poly.type
_entity_poly.pdbx_seq_one_letter_code
_entity_poly.pdbx_strand_id
1 'polypeptide(L)'
;MARARAGSGYIAGVADVDRVRPPSTAARAVVWTQFAVLTAYAIGSFGVLILAAVRVGDAGAVLHPGPERLGDPQESLPGLGPDSLANPLVWIFGVCRLVAWLVHPLSFAMLLFGAVTLAHAWRAGDRRVAARLAVFSGLWLGLLLLAATPYGAGLQRWLLN
;
A
#
# COMPACT_ATOMS: atom_id res chain seq x y z
N MET A 1 54.19 53.27 9.09
CA MET A 1 54.62 51.85 9.12
C MET A 1 53.45 50.98 9.57
N ALA A 2 53.04 50.02 8.73
CA ALA A 2 52.41 48.70 8.99
C ALA A 2 51.17 48.61 9.95
N ARG A 3 50.11 47.82 9.74
CA ARG A 3 49.65 46.87 8.70
C ARG A 3 48.20 46.50 9.08
N ALA A 4 47.39 46.18 8.09
CA ALA A 4 46.02 45.69 8.22
C ALA A 4 45.84 44.42 9.08
N ARG A 5 44.65 44.27 9.68
CA ARG A 5 43.94 42.99 9.79
C ARG A 5 42.43 43.21 9.59
N ALA A 6 42.00 42.93 8.36
CA ALA A 6 40.67 42.40 8.10
C ALA A 6 40.60 40.95 8.63
N GLY A 7 39.45 40.52 9.14
CA GLY A 7 39.27 39.11 9.47
C GLY A 7 38.01 38.78 10.26
N SER A 8 36.98 38.37 9.51
CA SER A 8 36.20 37.17 9.83
C SER A 8 35.25 37.19 11.04
N GLY A 9 34.09 37.82 10.87
CA GLY A 9 32.96 37.72 11.81
C GLY A 9 31.60 37.47 11.18
N TYR A 10 31.54 37.12 9.88
CA TYR A 10 30.30 37.10 9.10
C TYR A 10 30.05 35.77 8.35
N ILE A 11 30.51 34.63 8.85
CA ILE A 11 30.11 33.32 8.30
C ILE A 11 29.93 32.31 9.44
N ALA A 12 28.96 32.54 10.33
CA ALA A 12 28.49 31.54 11.29
C ALA A 12 26.99 31.21 11.11
N GLY A 13 26.32 31.82 10.12
CA GLY A 13 24.87 31.67 9.91
C GLY A 13 24.44 30.82 8.70
N VAL A 14 25.37 30.33 7.87
CA VAL A 14 25.05 29.63 6.61
C VAL A 14 25.26 28.11 6.69
N ALA A 15 25.73 27.60 7.83
CA ALA A 15 26.03 26.16 8.00
C ALA A 15 24.87 25.34 8.63
N ASP A 16 23.66 25.91 8.73
CA ASP A 16 22.49 25.18 9.25
C ASP A 16 21.37 24.98 8.20
N VAL A 17 21.73 25.05 6.92
CA VAL A 17 20.77 24.88 5.81
C VAL A 17 20.55 23.40 5.41
N ASP A 18 21.41 22.48 5.84
CA ASP A 18 21.36 21.07 5.42
C ASP A 18 21.39 20.06 6.58
N ARG A 19 20.76 20.38 7.72
CA ARG A 19 20.35 19.29 8.63
C ARG A 19 19.16 18.58 8.01
N VAL A 20 19.44 17.69 7.06
CA VAL A 20 18.56 16.60 6.68
C VAL A 20 18.32 15.79 7.95
N ARG A 21 17.32 16.19 8.74
CA ARG A 21 16.88 15.39 9.89
C ARG A 21 16.51 14.03 9.30
N PRO A 22 17.08 12.94 9.81
CA PRO A 22 16.71 11.62 9.33
C PRO A 22 15.19 11.48 9.44
N PRO A 23 14.53 10.93 8.41
CA PRO A 23 13.08 10.80 8.42
C PRO A 23 12.66 10.10 9.70
N SER A 24 11.68 10.68 10.41
CA SER A 24 11.26 10.15 11.70
C SER A 24 10.89 8.66 11.53
N THR A 25 11.33 7.83 12.48
CA THR A 25 11.07 6.39 12.45
C THR A 25 9.59 6.08 12.23
N ALA A 26 8.71 6.94 12.78
CA ALA A 26 7.27 6.89 12.57
C ALA A 26 6.84 7.10 11.11
N ALA A 27 7.38 8.10 10.39
CA ALA A 27 7.01 8.33 8.99
C ALA A 27 7.50 7.19 8.08
N ARG A 28 8.68 6.63 8.37
CA ARG A 28 9.17 5.41 7.69
C ARG A 28 8.28 4.20 7.96
N ALA A 29 7.84 4.02 9.20
CA ALA A 29 6.92 2.95 9.57
C ALA A 29 5.60 3.06 8.81
N VAL A 30 5.00 4.25 8.73
CA VAL A 30 3.75 4.49 7.97
C VAL A 30 3.92 4.11 6.49
N VAL A 31 5.03 4.50 5.86
CA VAL A 31 5.30 4.15 4.46
C VAL A 31 5.41 2.63 4.28
N TRP A 32 6.13 1.95 5.17
CA TRP A 32 6.25 0.48 5.12
C TRP A 32 4.91 -0.20 5.38
N THR A 33 4.10 0.29 6.31
CA THR A 33 2.76 -0.22 6.56
C THR A 33 1.87 -0.06 5.34
N GLN A 34 1.84 1.13 4.72
CA GLN A 34 1.06 1.36 3.49
C GLN A 34 1.49 0.42 2.37
N PHE A 35 2.80 0.23 2.18
CA PHE A 35 3.34 -0.68 1.18
C PHE A 35 2.99 -2.14 1.44
N ALA A 36 3.18 -2.62 2.69
CA ALA A 36 2.89 -3.99 3.07
C ALA A 36 1.40 -4.31 2.89
N VAL A 37 0.53 -3.39 3.31
CA VAL A 37 -0.91 -3.56 3.19
C VAL A 37 -1.37 -3.51 1.74
N LEU A 38 -0.84 -2.60 0.90
CA LEU A 38 -1.12 -2.57 -0.54
C LEU A 38 -0.70 -3.88 -1.21
N THR A 39 0.47 -4.41 -0.85
CA THR A 39 0.98 -5.67 -1.38
C THR A 39 0.09 -6.83 -0.97
N ALA A 40 -0.32 -6.90 0.30
CA ALA A 40 -1.23 -7.92 0.80
C ALA A 40 -2.60 -7.84 0.11
N TYR A 41 -3.14 -6.64 -0.10
CA TYR A 41 -4.36 -6.43 -0.88
C TYR A 41 -4.21 -6.93 -2.32
N ALA A 42 -3.13 -6.56 -3.00
CA ALA A 42 -2.90 -6.95 -4.39
C ALA A 42 -2.78 -8.47 -4.55
N ILE A 43 -2.08 -9.14 -3.63
CA ILE A 43 -1.98 -10.59 -3.62
C ILE A 43 -3.33 -11.24 -3.33
N GLY A 44 -4.06 -10.75 -2.32
CA GLY A 44 -5.34 -11.33 -1.89
C GLY A 44 -6.50 -11.13 -2.87
N SER A 45 -6.46 -10.06 -3.67
CA SER A 45 -7.47 -9.77 -4.69
C SER A 45 -7.04 -10.26 -6.06
N PHE A 46 -6.06 -9.58 -6.67
CA PHE A 46 -5.61 -9.87 -8.03
C PHE A 46 -4.83 -11.17 -8.12
N GLY A 47 -4.05 -11.53 -7.09
CA GLY A 47 -3.34 -12.82 -7.08
C GLY A 47 -4.30 -14.00 -7.13
N VAL A 48 -5.35 -13.99 -6.30
CA VAL A 48 -6.41 -15.01 -6.30
C VAL A 48 -7.17 -15.01 -7.63
N LEU A 49 -7.50 -13.83 -8.16
CA LEU A 49 -8.18 -13.68 -9.44
C LEU A 49 -7.38 -14.27 -10.61
N ILE A 50 -6.08 -13.95 -10.69
CA ILE A 50 -5.18 -14.46 -11.73
C ILE A 50 -5.04 -15.97 -11.62
N LEU A 51 -4.88 -16.48 -10.39
CA LEU A 51 -4.72 -17.91 -10.16
C LEU A 51 -5.98 -18.69 -10.57
N ALA A 52 -7.17 -18.16 -10.25
CA ALA A 52 -8.45 -18.71 -10.71
C ALA A 52 -8.59 -18.68 -12.24
N ALA A 53 -8.26 -17.55 -12.87
CA ALA A 53 -8.32 -17.40 -14.33
C ALA A 53 -7.37 -18.37 -15.04
N VAL A 54 -6.15 -18.56 -14.51
CA VAL A 54 -5.18 -19.54 -15.03
C VAL A 54 -5.69 -20.97 -14.84
N ARG A 55 -6.27 -21.30 -13.68
CA ARG A 55 -6.81 -22.63 -13.38
C ARG A 55 -7.95 -23.01 -14.35
N VAL A 56 -8.84 -22.06 -14.66
CA VAL A 56 -9.98 -22.28 -15.56
C VAL A 56 -9.61 -22.08 -17.03
N GLY A 57 -8.45 -21.49 -17.32
CA GLY A 57 -7.99 -21.19 -18.68
C GLY A 57 -8.71 -20.01 -19.34
N ASP A 58 -9.37 -19.15 -18.55
CA ASP A 58 -10.16 -18.02 -19.02
C ASP A 58 -9.55 -16.68 -18.59
N ALA A 59 -8.58 -16.19 -19.36
CA ALA A 59 -7.95 -14.89 -19.13
C ALA A 59 -8.94 -13.71 -19.21
N GLY A 60 -10.05 -13.88 -19.93
CA GLY A 60 -11.10 -12.86 -20.02
C GLY A 60 -11.88 -12.66 -18.72
N ALA A 61 -11.83 -13.64 -17.82
CA ALA A 61 -12.46 -13.55 -16.49
C ALA A 61 -11.75 -12.55 -15.56
N VAL A 62 -10.50 -12.13 -15.87
CA VAL A 62 -9.82 -11.04 -15.14
C VAL A 62 -10.56 -9.71 -15.32
N LEU A 63 -11.15 -9.47 -16.50
CA LEU A 63 -11.90 -8.25 -16.81
C LEU A 63 -13.36 -8.31 -16.33
N HIS A 64 -13.91 -9.52 -16.22
CA HIS A 64 -15.29 -9.75 -15.80
C HIS A 64 -15.31 -10.89 -14.75
N PRO A 65 -14.87 -10.60 -13.51
CA PRO A 65 -14.83 -11.60 -12.44
C PRO A 65 -16.24 -11.98 -12.01
N GLY A 66 -16.49 -13.28 -11.88
CA GLY A 66 -17.77 -13.82 -11.44
C GLY A 66 -17.70 -15.31 -11.15
N PRO A 67 -18.51 -15.81 -10.20
CA PRO A 67 -18.53 -17.24 -9.85
C PRO A 67 -18.93 -18.12 -11.03
N GLU A 68 -19.68 -17.58 -12.00
CA GLU A 68 -20.12 -18.30 -13.20
C GLU A 68 -18.95 -18.68 -14.12
N ARG A 69 -17.84 -17.92 -14.06
CA ARG A 69 -16.65 -18.13 -14.88
C ARG A 69 -15.46 -18.69 -14.09
N LEU A 70 -15.30 -18.25 -12.84
CA LEU A 70 -14.12 -18.56 -12.03
C LEU A 70 -14.39 -19.61 -10.94
N GLY A 71 -15.65 -19.98 -10.71
CA GLY A 71 -16.04 -20.84 -9.60
C GLY A 71 -15.83 -20.16 -8.25
N ASP A 72 -15.69 -20.98 -7.20
CA ASP A 72 -15.42 -20.51 -5.83
C ASP A 72 -13.96 -20.02 -5.71
N PRO A 73 -13.71 -18.79 -5.21
CA PRO A 73 -12.35 -18.30 -4.96
C PRO A 73 -11.54 -19.20 -4.01
N GLN A 74 -12.20 -19.93 -3.09
CA GLN A 74 -11.57 -20.82 -2.14
C GLN A 74 -10.88 -22.00 -2.82
N GLU A 75 -11.51 -22.59 -3.83
CA GLU A 75 -10.91 -23.72 -4.54
C GLU A 75 -9.63 -23.36 -5.29
N SER A 76 -9.42 -22.08 -5.56
CA SER A 76 -8.20 -21.60 -6.20
C SER A 76 -7.04 -21.45 -5.21
N LEU A 77 -7.29 -21.52 -3.90
CA LEU A 77 -6.26 -21.44 -2.88
C LEU A 77 -5.54 -22.79 -2.73
N PRO A 78 -4.20 -22.81 -2.75
CA PRO A 78 -3.45 -24.05 -2.59
C PRO A 78 -3.62 -24.61 -1.17
N GLY A 79 -4.34 -25.72 -1.05
CA GLY A 79 -4.42 -26.54 0.16
C GLY A 79 -5.51 -26.12 1.14
N LEU A 80 -6.79 -26.18 0.77
CA LEU A 80 -7.90 -26.23 1.72
C LEU A 80 -8.33 -27.70 1.93
N GLY A 81 -8.05 -28.23 3.11
CA GLY A 81 -8.22 -29.63 3.53
C GLY A 81 -7.84 -29.83 5.01
N PRO A 82 -8.05 -31.01 5.62
CA PRO A 82 -7.84 -31.22 7.06
C PRO A 82 -6.42 -30.88 7.56
N ASP A 83 -5.39 -31.06 6.72
CA ASP A 83 -3.99 -30.80 7.04
C ASP A 83 -3.55 -29.32 6.84
N SER A 84 -4.50 -28.45 6.48
CA SER A 84 -4.21 -27.11 5.97
C SER A 84 -3.89 -26.07 7.03
N LEU A 85 -4.30 -26.32 8.27
CA LEU A 85 -3.96 -25.46 9.41
C LEU A 85 -2.45 -25.41 9.67
N ALA A 86 -1.71 -26.44 9.23
CA ALA A 86 -0.25 -26.50 9.32
C ALA A 86 0.46 -25.83 8.12
N ASN A 87 -0.25 -25.47 7.05
CA ASN A 87 0.36 -24.89 5.86
C ASN A 87 0.47 -23.36 5.97
N PRO A 88 1.68 -22.78 6.07
CA PRO A 88 1.86 -21.34 6.20
C PRO A 88 1.34 -20.55 4.99
N LEU A 89 1.26 -21.17 3.80
CA LEU A 89 0.73 -20.52 2.61
C LEU A 89 -0.77 -20.24 2.75
N VAL A 90 -1.53 -21.16 3.36
CA VAL A 90 -2.97 -20.99 3.61
C VAL A 90 -3.21 -19.78 4.51
N TRP A 91 -2.38 -19.60 5.54
CA TRP A 91 -2.43 -18.43 6.41
C TRP A 91 -2.10 -17.13 5.68
N ILE A 92 -1.05 -17.12 4.85
CA ILE A 92 -0.67 -15.92 4.09
C ILE A 92 -1.81 -15.52 3.14
N PHE A 93 -2.33 -16.46 2.35
CA PHE A 93 -3.43 -16.20 1.43
C PHE A 93 -4.72 -15.81 2.16
N GLY A 94 -5.02 -16.46 3.29
CA GLY A 94 -6.16 -16.13 4.14
C GLY A 94 -6.08 -14.70 4.68
N VAL A 95 -4.92 -14.28 5.19
CA VAL A 95 -4.69 -12.90 5.66
C VAL A 95 -4.77 -11.92 4.51
N CYS A 96 -4.17 -12.21 3.35
CA CYS A 96 -4.28 -11.36 2.16
C CYS A 96 -5.73 -11.21 1.69
N ARG A 97 -6.53 -12.28 1.70
CA ARG A 97 -7.96 -12.24 1.37
C ARG A 97 -8.75 -11.44 2.40
N LEU A 98 -8.46 -11.59 3.69
CA LEU A 98 -9.06 -10.78 4.75
C LEU A 98 -8.75 -9.28 4.58
N VAL A 99 -7.51 -8.95 4.21
CA VAL A 99 -7.12 -7.58 3.85
C VAL A 99 -7.91 -7.08 2.65
N ALA A 100 -8.14 -7.92 1.64
CA ALA A 100 -8.99 -7.57 0.49
C ALA A 100 -10.46 -7.31 0.88
N TRP A 101 -11.01 -8.06 1.84
CA TRP A 101 -12.36 -7.81 2.35
C TRP A 101 -12.48 -6.47 3.05
N LEU A 102 -11.43 -6.06 3.76
CA LEU A 102 -11.37 -4.80 4.48
C LEU A 102 -10.96 -3.61 3.60
N VAL A 103 -10.97 -3.75 2.28
CA VAL A 103 -10.46 -2.70 1.37
C VAL A 103 -11.05 -1.32 1.63
N HIS A 104 -12.36 -1.22 1.89
CA HIS A 104 -13.03 0.06 2.15
C HIS A 104 -12.55 0.73 3.45
N PRO A 105 -12.69 0.10 4.64
CA PRO A 105 -12.21 0.70 5.89
C PRO A 105 -10.69 0.91 5.89
N LEU A 106 -9.93 0.02 5.25
CA LEU A 106 -8.48 0.10 5.19
C LEU A 106 -7.99 1.23 4.29
N SER A 107 -8.61 1.40 3.11
CA SER A 107 -8.34 2.54 2.22
C SER A 107 -8.64 3.86 2.92
N PHE A 108 -9.76 3.95 3.62
CA PHE A 108 -10.12 5.15 4.37
C PHE A 108 -9.11 5.46 5.49
N ALA A 109 -8.75 4.46 6.29
CA ALA A 109 -7.74 4.61 7.34
C ALA A 109 -6.37 5.05 6.76
N MET A 110 -5.92 4.41 5.68
CA MET A 110 -4.63 4.75 5.06
C MET A 110 -4.61 6.12 4.40
N LEU A 111 -5.74 6.58 3.87
CA LEU A 111 -5.87 7.97 3.38
C LEU A 111 -5.80 8.98 4.53
N LEU A 112 -6.47 8.72 5.65
CA LEU A 112 -6.39 9.59 6.83
C LEU A 112 -4.95 9.65 7.39
N PHE A 113 -4.34 8.49 7.60
CA PHE A 113 -2.94 8.41 8.04
C PHE A 113 -2.00 9.07 7.02
N GLY A 114 -2.19 8.82 5.73
CA GLY A 114 -1.43 9.44 4.64
C GLY A 114 -1.52 10.97 4.68
N ALA A 115 -2.73 11.52 4.80
CA ALA A 115 -2.96 12.96 4.85
C ALA A 115 -2.33 13.63 6.09
N VAL A 116 -2.53 13.06 7.28
CA VAL A 116 -1.95 13.58 8.53
C VAL A 116 -0.42 13.56 8.46
N THR A 117 0.15 12.44 8.03
CA THR A 117 1.61 12.27 7.95
C THR A 117 2.21 13.14 6.85
N LEU A 118 1.49 13.32 5.73
CA LEU A 118 1.90 14.22 4.64
C LEU A 118 1.94 15.68 5.09
N ALA A 119 0.91 16.15 5.81
CA ALA A 119 0.88 17.49 6.37
C ALA A 119 2.05 17.71 7.35
N HIS A 120 2.38 16.71 8.15
CA HIS A 120 3.52 16.76 9.06
C HIS A 120 4.87 16.78 8.32
N ALA A 121 5.05 15.90 7.33
CA ALA A 121 6.26 15.84 6.51
C ALA A 121 6.49 17.13 5.71
N TRP A 122 5.42 17.73 5.20
CA TRP A 122 5.49 18.99 4.45
C TRP A 122 5.90 20.15 5.34
N ARG A 123 5.35 20.24 6.56
CA ARG A 123 5.79 21.21 7.58
C ARG A 123 7.24 21.01 8.02
N ALA A 124 7.70 19.76 8.06
CA ALA A 124 9.08 19.41 8.42
C ALA A 124 10.09 19.59 7.27
N GLY A 125 9.64 19.95 6.06
CA GLY A 125 10.50 20.16 4.89
C GLY A 125 11.03 18.87 4.23
N ASP A 126 10.60 17.68 4.66
CA ASP A 126 11.04 16.41 4.09
C ASP A 126 10.26 16.08 2.80
N ARG A 127 10.75 16.63 1.69
CA ARG A 127 10.14 16.47 0.36
C ARG A 127 10.15 15.01 -0.13
N ARG A 128 11.12 14.19 0.28
CA ARG A 128 11.21 12.78 -0.17
C ARG A 128 10.14 11.93 0.49
N VAL A 129 9.96 12.08 1.80
CA VAL A 129 8.88 11.39 2.53
C VAL A 129 7.52 11.89 2.08
N ALA A 130 7.36 13.21 1.91
CA ALA A 130 6.12 13.79 1.42
C ALA A 130 5.74 13.25 0.03
N ALA A 131 6.68 13.19 -0.92
CA ALA A 131 6.43 12.63 -2.25
C ALA A 131 6.00 11.16 -2.19
N ARG A 132 6.67 10.33 -1.37
CA ARG A 132 6.29 8.91 -1.18
C ARG A 132 4.90 8.77 -0.59
N LEU A 133 4.58 9.54 0.46
CA LEU A 133 3.26 9.53 1.09
C LEU A 133 2.17 9.98 0.12
N ALA A 134 2.45 10.98 -0.72
CA ALA A 134 1.52 11.43 -1.75
C ALA A 134 1.25 10.33 -2.79
N VAL A 135 2.30 9.63 -3.27
CA VAL A 135 2.14 8.50 -4.20
C VAL A 135 1.31 7.38 -3.57
N PHE A 136 1.63 6.94 -2.36
CA PHE A 136 0.88 5.87 -1.71
C PHE A 136 -0.55 6.28 -1.36
N SER A 137 -0.78 7.52 -0.93
CA SER A 137 -2.14 8.04 -0.70
C SER A 137 -2.92 8.10 -2.02
N GLY A 138 -2.27 8.49 -3.12
CA GLY A 138 -2.86 8.45 -4.45
C GLY A 138 -3.23 7.03 -4.90
N LEU A 139 -2.36 6.05 -4.63
CA LEU A 139 -2.66 4.63 -4.88
C LEU A 139 -3.88 4.17 -4.06
N TRP A 140 -3.94 4.49 -2.77
CA TRP A 140 -5.10 4.19 -1.92
C TRP A 140 -6.38 4.85 -2.40
N LEU A 141 -6.30 6.10 -2.88
CA LEU A 141 -7.44 6.80 -3.46
C LEU A 141 -7.91 6.11 -4.75
N GLY A 142 -6.98 5.78 -5.66
CA GLY A 142 -7.29 5.06 -6.89
C GLY A 142 -7.91 3.69 -6.62
N LEU A 143 -7.43 3.01 -5.57
CA LEU A 143 -7.92 1.70 -5.14
C LEU A 143 -9.32 1.79 -4.53
N LEU A 144 -9.59 2.84 -3.74
CA LEU A 144 -10.93 3.15 -3.23
C LEU A 144 -11.91 3.45 -4.37
N LEU A 145 -11.49 4.26 -5.34
CA LEU A 145 -12.30 4.55 -6.53
C LEU A 145 -12.57 3.30 -7.35
N LEU A 146 -11.54 2.46 -7.56
CA LEU A 146 -11.68 1.18 -8.26
C LEU A 146 -12.64 0.25 -7.51
N ALA A 147 -12.54 0.16 -6.18
CA ALA A 147 -13.44 -0.63 -5.36
C ALA A 147 -14.90 -0.12 -5.44
N ALA A 148 -15.09 1.18 -5.61
CA ALA A 148 -16.40 1.80 -5.81
C ALA A 148 -16.97 1.59 -7.23
N THR A 149 -16.16 1.14 -8.20
CA THR A 149 -16.68 0.81 -9.54
C THR A 149 -17.50 -0.49 -9.52
N PRO A 150 -18.37 -0.72 -10.52
CA PRO A 150 -19.08 -1.99 -10.67
C PRO A 150 -18.13 -3.19 -10.77
N TYR A 151 -16.96 -2.99 -11.39
CA TYR A 151 -15.90 -3.99 -11.45
C TYR A 151 -15.38 -4.34 -10.05
N GLY A 152 -15.03 -3.34 -9.25
CA GLY A 152 -14.57 -3.53 -7.87
C GLY A 152 -15.61 -4.23 -6.99
N ALA A 153 -16.87 -3.83 -7.11
CA ALA A 153 -17.99 -4.46 -6.40
C ALA A 153 -18.24 -5.91 -6.85
N GLY A 154 -18.00 -6.23 -8.13
CA GLY A 154 -18.07 -7.60 -8.66
C GLY A 154 -16.93 -8.47 -8.14
N LEU A 155 -15.69 -7.96 -8.21
CA LEU A 155 -14.51 -8.61 -7.65
C LEU A 155 -14.65 -8.86 -6.15
N GLN A 156 -15.10 -7.87 -5.39
CA GLN A 156 -15.27 -7.98 -3.95
C GLN A 156 -16.38 -8.97 -3.58
N ARG A 157 -17.50 -8.98 -4.32
CA ARG A 157 -18.55 -9.99 -4.15
C ARG A 157 -18.07 -11.40 -4.45
N TRP A 158 -17.33 -11.59 -5.55
CA TRP A 158 -16.75 -12.89 -5.88
C TRP A 158 -15.76 -13.35 -4.79
N LEU A 159 -14.88 -12.47 -4.30
CA LEU A 159 -13.95 -12.77 -3.21
C LEU A 159 -14.64 -13.07 -1.87
N LEU A 160 -15.90 -12.69 -1.68
CA LEU A 160 -16.67 -12.90 -0.44
C LEU A 160 -17.52 -14.18 -0.48
N ASN A 161 -17.79 -14.74 -1.67
CA ASN A 161 -18.32 -16.10 -1.79
C ASN A 161 -17.31 -17.13 -1.28
#